data_AF-A0A1H5R4I9-F1
#
_entry.id   AF-A0A1H5R4I9-F1
#
_cell.length_a   1.000
_cell.length_b   1.000
_cell.length_c   1.000
_cell.angle_alpha   90.00
_cell.angle_beta   90.00
_cell.angle_gamma   90.00
#
_symmetry.space_group_name_H-M   'P 1'
#
loop_
_entity.id
_entity.type
_entity.pdbx_description
1 polymer ?
#
loop_
_entity_poly.entity_id
_entity_poly.type
_entity_poly.pdbx_seq_one_letter_code
_entity_poly.pdbx_strand_id
1 'polypeptide(L)'
;MSDSRFALPEVDAPGTTEAGIILLGLDADRLLAGLALARLADDPALVTQVVDQARHGSARFGLGGLLESGREHWLALRDRVGDPPSRSSPGSLRREWERRLDLVAAAVPGAGAGTIAYLTACALRGTEVDQLAAGLADGKEPFDVVPEVPAG
;
A
#
# COMPACT_ATOMS: atom_id res chain seq x y z
N MET A 1 17.78 -28.67 -2.91
CA MET A 1 16.60 -27.86 -3.27
C MET A 1 16.94 -26.41 -2.94
N SER A 2 17.08 -25.56 -3.96
CA SER A 2 17.50 -24.17 -3.79
C SER A 2 16.34 -23.34 -3.24
N ASP A 3 16.61 -22.50 -2.25
CA ASP A 3 15.61 -21.61 -1.63
C ASP A 3 15.33 -20.44 -2.56
N SER A 4 14.29 -20.57 -3.39
CA SER A 4 13.88 -19.59 -4.41
C SER A 4 13.30 -18.29 -3.83
N ARG A 5 13.23 -18.17 -2.49
CA ARG A 5 12.77 -16.95 -1.80
C ARG A 5 13.71 -15.76 -1.98
N PHE A 6 15.00 -16.01 -2.21
CA PHE A 6 16.03 -14.99 -2.36
C PHE A 6 16.65 -14.95 -3.76
N ALA A 7 15.91 -15.40 -4.78
CA ALA A 7 16.37 -15.25 -6.16
C ALA A 7 16.57 -13.77 -6.47
N LEU A 8 17.77 -13.44 -6.95
CA LEU A 8 18.10 -12.10 -7.43
C LEU A 8 17.11 -11.72 -8.55
N PRO A 9 16.67 -10.45 -8.60
CA PRO A 9 15.85 -9.99 -9.72
C PRO A 9 16.59 -10.26 -11.03
N GLU A 10 15.82 -10.62 -12.06
CA GLU A 10 16.35 -10.67 -13.41
C GLU A 10 16.92 -9.28 -13.74
N VAL A 11 18.09 -9.23 -14.38
CA VAL A 11 18.81 -7.98 -14.66
C VAL A 11 17.95 -6.99 -15.47
N ASP A 12 16.97 -7.51 -16.22
CA ASP A 12 16.06 -6.73 -17.06
C ASP A 12 14.67 -6.51 -16.42
N ALA A 13 14.49 -6.79 -15.12
CA ALA A 13 13.23 -6.57 -14.44
C ALA A 13 12.87 -5.06 -14.47
N PRO A 14 11.63 -4.68 -14.82
CA PRO A 14 11.21 -3.29 -14.85
C PRO A 14 11.38 -2.60 -13.48
N GLY A 15 11.85 -1.36 -13.48
CA GLY A 15 12.00 -0.57 -12.23
C GLY A 15 10.68 -0.40 -11.44
N THR A 16 9.54 -0.50 -12.11
CA THR A 16 8.21 -0.50 -11.49
C THR A 16 7.94 -1.72 -10.63
N THR A 17 8.54 -2.87 -10.94
CA THR A 17 8.44 -4.09 -10.13
C THR A 17 9.20 -3.92 -8.81
N GLU A 18 10.41 -3.35 -8.85
CA GLU A 18 11.19 -3.11 -7.62
C GLU A 18 10.59 -2.02 -6.74
N ALA A 19 10.05 -0.94 -7.33
CA ALA A 19 9.25 0.04 -6.59
C ALA A 19 8.04 -0.62 -5.92
N GLY A 20 7.39 -1.57 -6.59
CA GLY A 20 6.33 -2.38 -6.02
C GLY A 20 6.74 -3.21 -4.82
N ILE A 21 7.89 -3.89 -4.89
CA ILE A 21 8.42 -4.66 -3.75
C ILE A 21 8.69 -3.75 -2.55
N ILE A 22 9.23 -2.54 -2.78
CA ILE A 22 9.44 -1.55 -1.72
C ILE A 22 8.10 -1.15 -1.08
N LEU A 23 7.09 -0.82 -1.90
CA LEU A 23 5.76 -0.45 -1.40
C LEU A 23 5.11 -1.58 -0.59
N LEU A 24 5.26 -2.84 -1.03
CA LEU A 24 4.75 -3.99 -0.28
C LEU A 24 5.42 -4.18 1.09
N GLY A 25 6.60 -3.59 1.31
CA GLY A 25 7.29 -3.58 2.61
C GLY A 25 6.81 -2.47 3.57
N LEU A 26 5.96 -1.54 3.12
CA LEU A 26 5.40 -0.51 3.98
C LEU A 26 4.31 -1.08 4.89
N ASP A 27 3.99 -0.40 5.98
CA ASP A 27 2.84 -0.64 6.86
C ASP A 27 1.52 -0.11 6.26
N ALA A 28 0.38 -0.61 6.74
CA ALA A 28 -0.93 -0.32 6.13
C ALA A 28 -1.30 1.18 6.24
N ASP A 29 -0.88 1.84 7.31
CA ASP A 29 -1.01 3.29 7.51
C ASP A 29 -0.23 4.08 6.47
N ARG A 30 1.03 3.70 6.20
CA ARG A 30 1.83 4.35 5.15
C ARG A 30 1.28 4.12 3.75
N LEU A 31 0.76 2.92 3.47
CA LEU A 31 0.09 2.63 2.20
C LEU A 31 -1.16 3.49 2.01
N LEU A 32 -2.00 3.56 3.04
CA LEU A 32 -3.25 4.32 2.98
C LEU A 32 -2.98 5.83 2.87
N ALA A 33 -2.05 6.36 3.68
CA ALA A 33 -1.63 7.76 3.59
C ALA A 33 -1.00 8.10 2.22
N GLY A 34 -0.21 7.18 1.66
CA GLY A 34 0.38 7.35 0.34
C GLY A 34 -0.65 7.34 -0.78
N LEU A 35 -1.70 6.52 -0.69
CA LEU A 35 -2.80 6.52 -1.65
C LEU A 35 -3.54 7.89 -1.72
N ALA A 36 -3.56 8.65 -0.63
CA ALA A 36 -4.08 10.02 -0.64
C ALA A 36 -3.21 10.95 -1.50
N LEU A 37 -1.89 10.92 -1.27
CA LEU A 37 -0.92 11.78 -1.94
C LEU A 37 -0.65 11.40 -3.39
N ALA A 38 -0.80 10.12 -3.73
CA ALA A 38 -0.58 9.58 -5.06
C ALA A 38 -1.52 10.15 -6.15
N ARG A 39 -2.55 10.90 -5.75
CA ARG A 39 -3.41 11.70 -6.65
C ARG A 39 -2.77 13.01 -7.10
N LEU A 40 -1.76 13.47 -6.37
CA LEU A 40 -1.09 14.76 -6.56
C LEU A 40 0.33 14.58 -7.12
N ALA A 41 0.90 13.38 -7.01
CA ALA A 41 2.23 13.06 -7.49
C ALA A 41 2.26 11.66 -8.10
N ASP A 42 2.88 11.55 -9.28
CA ASP A 42 3.00 10.30 -10.03
C ASP A 42 4.22 9.45 -9.63
N ASP A 43 5.16 10.02 -8.88
CA ASP A 43 6.35 9.32 -8.39
C ASP A 43 6.06 8.66 -7.03
N PRO A 44 5.96 7.31 -6.97
CA PRO A 44 5.66 6.61 -5.73
C PRO A 44 6.79 6.71 -4.68
N ALA A 45 8.05 6.93 -5.10
CA ALA A 45 9.16 7.11 -4.17
C ALA A 45 9.07 8.46 -3.47
N LEU A 46 8.74 9.52 -4.23
CA LEU A 46 8.48 10.85 -3.67
C LEU A 46 7.28 10.80 -2.69
N VAL A 47 6.20 10.12 -3.06
CA VAL A 47 5.04 9.94 -2.17
C VAL A 47 5.46 9.25 -0.87
N THR A 48 6.26 8.17 -0.94
CA THR A 48 6.75 7.45 0.24
C THR A 48 7.55 8.37 1.16
N GLN A 49 8.46 9.17 0.60
CA GLN A 49 9.27 10.13 1.36
C GLN A 49 8.39 11.16 2.08
N VAL A 50 7.34 11.64 1.41
CA VAL A 50 6.43 12.65 1.96
C VAL A 50 5.56 12.07 3.09
N VAL A 51 5.08 10.83 2.94
CA VAL A 51 4.38 10.10 4.02
C VAL A 51 5.29 9.93 5.23
N ASP A 52 6.57 9.59 5.01
CA ASP A 52 7.55 9.44 6.08
C ASP A 52 7.78 10.75 6.83
N GLN A 53 7.89 11.86 6.10
CA GLN A 53 7.97 13.20 6.70
C GLN A 53 6.75 13.53 7.56
N ALA A 54 5.54 13.20 7.09
CA ALA A 54 4.31 13.42 7.85
C ALA A 54 4.26 12.56 9.12
N ARG A 55 4.69 11.30 9.05
CA ARG A 55 4.79 10.38 10.19
C ARG A 55 5.77 10.89 11.25
N HIS A 56 6.87 11.50 10.83
CA HIS A 56 7.89 12.05 11.73
C HIS A 56 7.65 13.51 12.13
N GLY A 57 6.50 14.10 11.76
CA GLY A 57 6.16 15.49 12.11
C GLY A 57 7.04 16.56 11.46
N SER A 58 7.74 16.21 10.37
CA SER A 58 8.58 17.14 9.61
C SER A 58 7.84 17.77 8.43
N ALA A 59 6.70 17.22 8.02
CA ALA A 59 5.80 17.84 7.04
C ALA A 59 4.91 18.90 7.68
N ARG A 60 4.41 19.85 6.87
CA ARG A 60 3.46 20.89 7.31
C ARG A 60 2.02 20.40 7.45
N PHE A 61 1.76 19.14 7.14
CA PHE A 61 0.46 18.47 7.28
C PHE A 61 0.63 17.20 8.11
N GLY A 62 -0.45 16.83 8.81
CA GLY A 62 -0.45 15.67 9.71
C GLY A 62 -0.79 14.36 8.98
N LEU A 63 -0.27 13.26 9.52
CA LEU A 63 -0.57 11.90 9.04
C LEU A 63 -2.07 11.56 9.12
N GLY A 64 -2.79 12.02 10.15
CA GLY A 64 -4.21 11.73 10.32
C GLY A 64 -5.09 12.21 9.15
N GLY A 65 -4.81 13.41 8.61
CA GLY A 65 -5.53 13.91 7.44
C GLY A 65 -5.25 13.11 6.16
N LEU A 66 -4.04 12.57 6.02
CA LEU A 66 -3.68 11.68 4.92
C LEU A 66 -4.39 10.33 5.05
N LEU A 67 -4.46 9.78 6.27
CA LEU A 67 -5.14 8.52 6.54
C LEU A 67 -6.63 8.62 6.22
N GLU A 68 -7.29 9.70 6.63
CA GLU A 68 -8.72 9.89 6.32
C GLU A 68 -8.96 10.06 4.82
N SER A 69 -8.19 10.92 4.15
CA SER A 69 -8.31 11.07 2.69
C SER A 69 -7.97 9.79 1.93
N GLY A 70 -6.98 9.03 2.43
CA GLY A 70 -6.59 7.73 1.89
C GLY A 70 -7.67 6.68 2.06
N ARG A 71 -8.34 6.66 3.23
CA ARG A 71 -9.49 5.81 3.54
C ARG A 71 -10.63 6.06 2.57
N GLU A 72 -11.04 7.31 2.39
CA GLU A 72 -12.09 7.68 1.43
C GLU A 72 -11.74 7.20 0.01
N HIS A 73 -10.48 7.41 -0.40
CA HIS A 73 -10.02 7.02 -1.72
C HIS A 73 -9.98 5.49 -1.89
N TRP A 74 -9.53 4.76 -0.88
CA TRP A 74 -9.53 3.31 -0.86
C TRP A 74 -10.95 2.76 -0.98
N LEU A 75 -11.87 3.20 -0.14
CA LEU A 75 -13.25 2.72 -0.14
C LEU A 75 -13.96 3.01 -1.47
N ALA A 76 -13.68 4.16 -2.09
CA ALA A 76 -14.26 4.52 -3.39
C ALA A 76 -13.82 3.58 -4.54
N LEU A 77 -12.65 2.93 -4.40
CA LEU A 77 -12.04 2.10 -5.45
C LEU A 77 -11.96 0.61 -5.10
N ARG A 78 -12.23 0.25 -3.84
CA ARG A 78 -12.05 -1.09 -3.29
C ARG A 78 -12.75 -2.17 -4.10
N ASP A 79 -13.99 -1.93 -4.46
CA ASP A 79 -14.82 -2.90 -5.20
C ASP A 79 -14.34 -3.07 -6.64
N ARG A 80 -13.70 -2.05 -7.22
CA ARG A 80 -13.19 -2.08 -8.59
C ARG A 80 -11.91 -2.88 -8.71
N VAL A 81 -11.08 -2.86 -7.68
CA VAL A 81 -9.82 -3.61 -7.69
C VAL A 81 -10.02 -5.07 -7.29
N GLY A 82 -11.15 -5.45 -6.69
CA GLY A 82 -11.49 -6.84 -6.36
C GLY A 82 -10.71 -7.41 -5.18
N ASP A 83 -10.95 -8.67 -4.82
CA ASP A 83 -10.43 -9.26 -3.59
C ASP A 83 -8.90 -9.47 -3.57
N PRO A 84 -8.27 -9.43 -2.37
CA PRO A 84 -6.87 -9.77 -2.21
C PRO A 84 -6.60 -11.26 -2.55
N PRO A 85 -5.38 -11.61 -2.98
CA PRO A 85 -5.04 -12.99 -3.32
C PRO A 85 -5.17 -13.90 -2.09
N SER A 86 -5.79 -15.06 -2.27
CA SER A 86 -6.15 -15.95 -1.17
C SER A 86 -4.96 -16.60 -0.46
N ARG A 87 -3.79 -16.74 -1.14
CA ARG A 87 -2.49 -17.19 -0.57
C ARG A 87 -1.33 -16.72 -1.46
N SER A 88 -0.30 -16.12 -0.85
CA SER A 88 0.96 -15.78 -1.53
C SER A 88 1.94 -16.96 -1.44
N SER A 89 2.50 -17.39 -2.58
CA SER A 89 3.56 -18.42 -2.59
C SER A 89 4.94 -17.74 -2.54
N PRO A 90 5.91 -18.22 -1.74
CA PRO A 90 7.23 -17.60 -1.66
C PRO A 90 7.94 -17.61 -3.03
N GLY A 91 8.48 -16.46 -3.47
CA GLY A 91 9.00 -16.25 -4.83
C GLY A 91 7.97 -15.80 -5.86
N SER A 92 6.70 -15.56 -5.47
CA SER A 92 5.64 -15.05 -6.36
C SER A 92 5.34 -13.56 -6.22
N LEU A 93 5.98 -12.82 -5.31
CA LEU A 93 5.61 -11.42 -5.04
C LEU A 93 5.79 -10.49 -6.26
N ARG A 94 6.89 -10.62 -7.01
CA ARG A 94 7.11 -9.83 -8.23
C ARG A 94 6.04 -10.10 -9.29
N ARG A 95 5.74 -11.37 -9.54
CA ARG A 95 4.68 -11.77 -10.49
C ARG A 95 3.28 -11.39 -10.03
N GLU A 96 3.05 -11.43 -8.71
CA GLU A 96 1.77 -11.03 -8.12
C GLU A 96 1.59 -9.51 -8.23
N TRP A 97 2.66 -8.75 -7.98
CA TRP A 97 2.71 -7.33 -8.23
C TRP A 97 2.38 -7.00 -9.68
N GLU A 98 3.10 -7.58 -10.65
CA GLU A 98 2.89 -7.33 -12.08
C GLU A 98 1.45 -7.63 -12.51
N ARG A 99 0.92 -8.83 -12.16
CA ARG A 99 -0.47 -9.18 -12.47
C ARG A 99 -1.47 -8.21 -11.87
N ARG A 100 -1.25 -7.82 -10.61
CA ARG A 100 -2.18 -6.92 -9.91
C ARG A 100 -2.07 -5.49 -10.41
N LEU A 101 -0.88 -5.05 -10.82
CA LEU A 101 -0.64 -3.75 -11.40
C LEU A 101 -1.46 -3.57 -12.68
N ASP A 102 -1.44 -4.57 -13.57
CA ASP A 102 -2.23 -4.55 -14.82
C ASP A 102 -3.74 -4.52 -14.54
N LEU A 103 -4.21 -5.33 -13.59
CA LEU A 103 -5.63 -5.35 -13.20
C LEU A 103 -6.08 -4.01 -12.64
N VAL A 104 -5.27 -3.39 -11.78
CA VAL A 104 -5.58 -2.08 -11.19
C VAL A 104 -5.57 -0.99 -12.26
N ALA A 105 -4.56 -0.95 -13.13
CA ALA A 105 -4.49 0.01 -14.22
C ALA A 105 -5.72 -0.07 -15.14
N ALA A 106 -6.23 -1.28 -15.40
CA ALA A 106 -7.46 -1.49 -16.16
C ALA A 106 -8.73 -1.05 -15.40
N ALA A 107 -8.76 -1.23 -14.07
CA ALA A 107 -9.91 -0.88 -13.22
C ALA A 107 -10.08 0.63 -12.98
N VAL A 108 -9.01 1.40 -13.08
CA VAL A 108 -9.00 2.86 -12.89
C VAL A 108 -8.34 3.58 -14.07
N PRO A 109 -9.01 3.62 -15.24
CA PRO A 109 -8.45 4.24 -16.43
C PRO A 109 -8.19 5.73 -16.23
N GLY A 110 -7.03 6.21 -16.66
CA GLY A 110 -6.60 7.60 -16.53
C GLY A 110 -5.99 7.95 -15.16
N ALA A 111 -5.86 7.00 -14.24
CA ALA A 111 -5.12 7.20 -13.01
C ALA A 111 -3.61 7.34 -13.28
N GLY A 112 -2.98 8.20 -12.49
CA GLY A 112 -1.53 8.41 -12.51
C GLY A 112 -0.73 7.20 -12.02
N ALA A 113 0.55 7.12 -12.38
CA ALA A 113 1.40 5.96 -12.06
C ALA A 113 1.54 5.75 -10.54
N GLY A 114 1.62 6.83 -9.77
CA GLY A 114 1.62 6.79 -8.32
C GLY A 114 0.33 6.21 -7.76
N THR A 115 -0.83 6.65 -8.27
CA THR A 115 -2.14 6.14 -7.83
C THR A 115 -2.25 4.65 -8.12
N ILE A 116 -1.88 4.22 -9.33
CA ILE A 116 -1.90 2.80 -9.70
C ILE A 116 -1.00 2.00 -8.75
N ALA A 117 0.24 2.44 -8.52
CA ALA A 117 1.18 1.72 -7.66
C ALA A 117 0.69 1.58 -6.21
N TYR A 118 0.24 2.67 -5.58
CA TYR A 118 -0.28 2.62 -4.21
C TYR A 118 -1.57 1.81 -4.11
N LEU A 119 -2.46 1.93 -5.08
CA LEU A 119 -3.69 1.16 -5.10
C LEU A 119 -3.41 -0.33 -5.29
N THR A 120 -2.43 -0.70 -6.13
CA THR A 120 -1.94 -2.09 -6.25
C THR A 120 -1.38 -2.61 -4.94
N ALA A 121 -0.55 -1.84 -4.25
CA ALA A 121 0.00 -2.22 -2.94
C ALA A 121 -1.11 -2.41 -1.89
N CYS A 122 -2.07 -1.46 -1.81
CA CYS A 122 -3.24 -1.58 -0.94
C CYS A 122 -4.06 -2.82 -1.28
N ALA A 123 -4.26 -3.12 -2.56
CA ALA A 123 -5.04 -4.26 -3.01
C ALA A 123 -4.38 -5.61 -2.71
N LEU A 124 -3.05 -5.69 -2.76
CA LEU A 124 -2.31 -6.90 -2.35
C LEU A 124 -2.30 -7.09 -0.83
N ARG A 125 -2.38 -5.99 -0.08
CA ARG A 125 -2.50 -5.99 1.39
C ARG A 125 -3.92 -5.68 1.86
N GLY A 126 -4.91 -6.03 1.04
CA GLY A 126 -6.30 -5.60 1.20
C GLY A 126 -6.86 -5.88 2.58
N THR A 127 -6.57 -7.04 3.17
CA THR A 127 -7.05 -7.38 4.53
C THR A 127 -6.59 -6.40 5.60
N GLU A 128 -5.31 -6.00 5.58
CA GLU A 128 -4.73 -5.09 6.58
C GLU A 128 -5.24 -3.66 6.36
N VAL A 129 -5.35 -3.25 5.10
CA VAL A 129 -5.86 -1.94 4.71
C VAL A 129 -7.36 -1.81 5.02
N ASP A 130 -8.16 -2.84 4.77
CA ASP A 130 -9.59 -2.90 5.08
C ASP A 130 -9.82 -2.80 6.60
N GLN A 131 -9.02 -3.51 7.40
CA GLN A 131 -9.08 -3.43 8.87
C GLN A 131 -8.75 -2.03 9.39
N LEU A 132 -7.68 -1.42 8.87
CA LEU A 132 -7.31 -0.05 9.25
C LEU A 132 -8.38 0.96 8.83
N ALA A 133 -8.88 0.86 7.60
CA ALA A 133 -9.93 1.73 7.08
C ALA A 133 -11.22 1.64 7.91
N ALA A 134 -11.58 0.44 8.37
CA ALA A 134 -12.70 0.26 9.29
C ALA A 134 -12.42 0.89 10.67
N GLY A 135 -11.22 0.67 11.24
CA GLY A 135 -10.84 1.24 12.54
C GLY A 135 -10.83 2.78 12.58
N LEU A 136 -10.43 3.42 11.48
CA LEU A 136 -10.48 4.87 11.33
C LEU A 136 -11.93 5.41 11.30
N ALA A 137 -12.88 4.64 10.74
CA ALA A 137 -14.30 5.00 10.75
C ALA A 137 -14.88 5.05 12.18
N ASP A 138 -14.37 4.18 13.06
CA ASP A 138 -14.79 4.05 14.46
C ASP A 138 -14.08 5.06 15.39
N GLY A 139 -13.25 5.96 14.84
CA GLY A 139 -12.51 6.96 15.62
C GLY A 139 -11.39 6.40 16.49
N LYS A 140 -10.94 5.16 16.24
CA LYS A 140 -9.74 4.63 16.90
C LYS A 140 -8.51 5.30 16.30
N GLU A 141 -7.74 6.00 17.12
CA GLU A 141 -6.45 6.51 16.65
C GLU A 141 -5.50 5.34 16.34
N PRO A 142 -4.70 5.41 15.26
CA PRO A 142 -3.78 4.34 14.86
C PRO A 142 -2.77 3.91 15.95
N PHE A 143 -2.56 4.77 16.95
CA PHE A 143 -1.60 4.57 18.04
C PHE A 143 -2.19 3.86 19.28
N ASP A 144 -3.51 3.62 19.32
CA ASP A 144 -4.18 3.03 20.49
C ASP A 144 -4.19 1.48 20.51
N VAL A 145 -3.62 0.82 19.50
CA VAL A 145 -3.47 -0.65 19.49
C VAL A 145 -2.13 -1.02 20.13
N VAL A 146 -2.06 -0.90 21.45
CA VAL A 146 -1.02 -1.57 22.24
C VAL A 146 -1.41 -3.06 22.32
N PRO A 147 -0.52 -4.02 21.99
CA PRO A 147 -0.82 -5.42 22.20
C PRO A 147 -1.01 -5.67 23.70
N GLU A 148 -2.21 -6.11 24.09
CA GLU A 148 -2.46 -6.60 25.45
C GLU A 148 -1.52 -7.77 25.72
N VAL A 149 -0.50 -7.53 26.55
CA VAL A 149 0.33 -8.58 27.13
C VAL A 149 -0.51 -9.18 28.27
N PRO A 150 -0.92 -10.46 28.20
CA PRO A 150 -1.62 -11.07 29.32
C PRO A 150 -0.67 -11.10 30.53
N ALA A 151 -1.09 -10.48 31.62
CA ALA A 151 -0.45 -10.61 32.90
C ALA A 151 -0.88 -11.95 33.51
N GLY A 152 0.05 -12.90 33.64
CA GLY A 152 -0.13 -14.13 34.43
C GLY A 152 0.19 -15.40 33.66
#